data_AF-A0A528A6F1-F1
#
_entry.id   AF-A0A528A6F1-F1
#
_cell.length_a   1.000
_cell.length_b   1.000
_cell.length_c   1.000
_cell.angle_alpha   90.00
_cell.angle_beta   90.00
_cell.angle_gamma   90.00
#
_symmetry.space_group_name_H-M   'P 1'
#
loop_
_entity.id
_entity.type
_entity.pdbx_description
1 polymer ?
#
loop_
_entity_poly.entity_id
_entity_poly.type
_entity_poly.pdbx_seq_one_letter_code
_entity_poly.pdbx_strand_id
1 'polypeptide(L)'
;MSEVKAQPAGVDLEELEQLVAEADTGGRHPAGTVGRILLWVAVTWSLFQLWYASPLPFVFGFGILNDTEARAIHLGFALFLTFLAYP
;
A
#
# COMPACT_ATOMS: atom_id res chain seq x y z
N MET A 1 -36.82 -2.26 -43.65
CA MET A 1 -37.21 -2.10 -42.24
C MET A 1 -36.00 -2.55 -41.43
N SER A 2 -35.08 -1.62 -41.23
CA SER A 2 -33.76 -1.89 -40.67
C SER A 2 -33.83 -1.70 -39.16
N GLU A 3 -33.77 -2.77 -38.39
CA GLU A 3 -33.45 -2.66 -36.96
C GLU A 3 -31.96 -2.34 -36.84
N VAL A 4 -31.66 -1.05 -36.77
CA VAL A 4 -30.38 -0.57 -36.24
C VAL A 4 -30.45 -0.80 -34.74
N LYS A 5 -29.91 -1.94 -34.31
CA LYS A 5 -29.63 -2.22 -32.90
C LYS A 5 -28.61 -1.17 -32.45
N ALA A 6 -29.09 -0.14 -31.75
CA ALA A 6 -28.25 0.88 -31.14
C ALA A 6 -27.27 0.19 -30.18
N GLN A 7 -26.03 0.07 -30.62
CA GLN A 7 -24.91 -0.30 -29.77
C GLN A 7 -24.71 0.87 -28.80
N PRO A 8 -24.76 0.66 -27.47
CA PRO A 8 -24.47 1.74 -26.55
C PRO A 8 -23.03 2.20 -26.82
N ALA A 9 -22.87 3.52 -26.94
CA ALA A 9 -21.60 4.17 -27.20
C ALA A 9 -20.53 3.70 -26.21
N GLY A 10 -19.31 3.59 -26.72
CA GLY A 10 -18.16 2.93 -26.13
C GLY A 10 -18.00 3.20 -24.64
N VAL A 11 -17.92 2.10 -23.90
CA VAL A 11 -17.16 2.12 -22.66
C VAL A 11 -15.70 2.06 -23.09
N ASP A 12 -15.01 3.19 -23.04
CA ASP A 12 -13.60 3.28 -23.38
C ASP A 12 -12.80 2.43 -22.39
N LEU A 13 -12.02 1.47 -22.88
CA LEU A 13 -11.31 0.52 -22.03
C LEU A 13 -10.34 1.24 -21.09
N GLU A 14 -9.76 2.34 -21.57
CA GLU A 14 -8.90 3.25 -20.82
C GLU A 14 -9.66 4.02 -19.73
N GLU A 15 -10.93 4.36 -19.96
CA GLU A 15 -11.78 5.01 -18.95
C GLU A 15 -12.20 4.02 -17.86
N LEU A 16 -12.44 2.75 -18.22
CA LEU A 16 -12.61 1.67 -17.24
C LEU A 16 -11.35 1.42 -16.43
N GLU A 17 -10.18 1.34 -17.06
CA GLU A 17 -8.91 1.18 -16.37
C GLU A 17 -8.62 2.37 -15.44
N GLN A 18 -8.96 3.59 -15.85
CA GLN A 18 -8.86 4.77 -15.00
C GLN A 18 -9.83 4.71 -13.81
N LEU A 19 -11.08 4.30 -14.01
CA LEU A 19 -12.05 4.14 -12.92
C LEU A 19 -11.61 3.04 -11.93
N VAL A 20 -11.05 1.94 -12.43
CA VAL A 20 -10.49 0.87 -11.60
C VAL A 20 -9.26 1.37 -10.84
N ALA A 21 -8.36 2.08 -11.51
CA ALA A 21 -7.19 2.68 -10.89
C ALA A 21 -7.57 3.72 -9.83
N GLU A 22 -8.53 4.60 -10.10
CA GLU A 22 -9.06 5.57 -9.14
C GLU A 22 -9.74 4.89 -7.95
N ALA A 23 -10.51 3.82 -8.18
CA ALA A 23 -11.14 3.05 -7.12
C ALA A 23 -10.12 2.32 -6.22
N ASP A 24 -9.11 1.69 -6.81
CA ASP A 24 -8.11 0.89 -6.09
C ASP A 24 -7.03 1.76 -5.41
N THR A 25 -6.62 2.85 -6.06
CA THR A 25 -5.57 3.74 -5.54
C THR A 25 -6.11 5.00 -4.85
N GLY A 26 -7.42 5.26 -4.97
CA GLY A 26 -8.08 6.43 -4.40
C GLY A 26 -7.70 7.76 -5.06
N GLY A 27 -7.38 7.77 -6.36
CA GLY A 27 -6.87 8.95 -7.08
C GLY A 27 -5.45 9.36 -6.68
N ARG A 28 -4.74 8.50 -5.93
CA ARG A 28 -3.41 8.81 -5.40
C ARG A 28 -2.36 8.38 -6.41
N HIS A 29 -1.80 9.37 -7.12
CA HIS A 29 -0.55 9.24 -7.86
C HIS A 29 0.60 9.86 -7.07
N PRO A 30 1.18 9.19 -6.05
CA PRO A 30 2.46 9.60 -5.49
C PRO A 30 3.56 9.30 -6.52
N ALA A 31 3.57 10.02 -7.63
CA ALA A 31 4.56 9.86 -8.69
C ALA A 31 5.90 10.44 -8.23
N GLY A 32 6.99 9.70 -8.47
CA GLY A 32 8.35 10.13 -8.17
C GLY A 32 8.92 9.59 -6.86
N THR A 33 9.80 10.37 -6.23
CA THR A 33 10.58 9.94 -5.05
C THR A 33 9.70 9.58 -3.85
N VAL A 34 8.58 10.28 -3.67
CA VAL A 34 7.65 10.06 -2.55
C VAL A 34 7.00 8.67 -2.61
N GLY A 35 6.52 8.24 -3.79
CA GLY A 35 5.95 6.90 -3.97
C GLY A 35 6.95 5.78 -3.70
N ARG A 36 8.23 5.97 -4.08
CA ARG A 36 9.30 5.02 -3.75
C ARG A 36 9.55 4.94 -2.25
N ILE A 37 9.58 6.07 -1.55
CA ILE A 37 9.75 6.09 -0.09
C ILE A 37 8.57 5.36 0.57
N LEU A 38 7.34 5.65 0.15
CA LEU A 38 6.13 4.97 0.63
C LEU A 38 6.22 3.45 0.47
N LEU A 39 6.60 2.98 -0.72
CA LEU A 39 6.77 1.56 -0.99
C LEU A 39 7.82 0.92 -0.08
N TRP A 40 9.02 1.53 0.01
CA TRP A 40 10.10 0.98 0.83
C TRP A 40 9.75 0.94 2.31
N VAL A 41 9.06 1.97 2.81
CA VAL A 41 8.60 2.02 4.19
C VAL A 41 7.53 0.95 4.45
N ALA A 42 6.58 0.79 3.55
CA ALA A 42 5.55 -0.26 3.66
C ALA A 42 6.17 -1.66 3.67
N VAL A 43 7.14 -1.92 2.79
CA VAL A 43 7.90 -3.18 2.76
C VAL A 43 8.67 -3.38 4.06
N THR A 44 9.35 -2.34 4.55
CA THR A 44 10.12 -2.40 5.81
C THR A 44 9.19 -2.70 6.99
N TRP A 45 8.00 -2.11 7.02
CA TRP A 45 6.98 -2.39 8.04
C TRP A 45 6.54 -3.85 7.99
N SER A 46 6.22 -4.40 6.82
CA SER A 46 5.87 -5.82 6.69
C SER A 46 7.01 -6.76 7.13
N LEU A 47 8.26 -6.42 6.79
CA LEU A 47 9.44 -7.17 7.23
C LEU A 47 9.62 -7.11 8.74
N PHE A 48 9.41 -5.96 9.36
CA PHE A 48 9.45 -5.81 10.81
C PHE A 48 8.43 -6.72 11.50
N GLN A 49 7.20 -6.76 11.00
CA GLN A 49 6.14 -7.63 11.53
C GLN A 49 6.52 -9.11 11.43
N LEU A 50 7.08 -9.53 10.29
CA LEU A 50 7.55 -10.90 10.09
C LEU A 50 8.73 -11.21 11.01
N TRP A 51 9.71 -10.30 11.13
CA TRP A 51 10.86 -10.46 12.00
C TRP A 51 10.42 -10.70 13.45
N TYR A 52 9.58 -9.81 14.00
CA TYR A 52 9.11 -9.90 15.38
C TYR A 52 8.22 -11.12 15.64
N ALA A 53 7.35 -11.50 14.69
CA ALA A 53 6.49 -12.68 14.84
C ALA A 53 7.21 -14.03 14.65
N SER A 54 8.44 -14.00 14.12
CA SER A 54 9.25 -15.18 13.83
C SER A 54 10.26 -15.48 14.94
N PRO A 55 10.87 -16.70 14.99
CA PRO A 55 11.96 -16.99 15.91
C PRO A 55 13.31 -16.36 15.50
N LEU A 56 13.39 -15.67 14.35
CA LEU A 56 14.62 -15.08 13.81
C LEU A 56 15.35 -14.13 14.79
N PRO A 57 14.68 -13.24 15.54
CA PRO A 57 15.36 -12.33 16.49
C PRO A 57 16.17 -13.09 17.53
N PHE A 58 15.67 -14.25 17.96
CA PHE A 58 16.32 -15.11 18.94
C PHE A 58 17.44 -15.95 18.31
N VAL A 59 17.27 -16.40 17.06
CA VAL A 59 18.31 -17.15 16.32
C VAL A 59 19.51 -16.27 16.00
N PHE A 60 19.29 -15.02 15.61
CA PHE A 60 20.35 -14.07 15.29
C PHE A 60 20.86 -13.28 16.50
N GLY A 61 20.17 -13.37 17.66
CA GLY A 61 20.52 -12.62 18.86
C GLY A 61 20.44 -11.10 18.68
N PHE A 62 19.63 -10.63 17.73
CA PHE A 62 19.55 -9.22 17.34
C PHE A 62 18.09 -8.77 17.24
N GLY A 63 17.83 -7.51 17.62
CA GLY A 63 16.49 -6.93 17.52
C GLY A 63 15.46 -7.66 18.40
N ILE A 64 15.87 -8.13 19.58
CA ILE A 64 14.99 -8.72 20.58
C ILE A 64 14.30 -7.58 21.32
N LEU A 65 13.06 -7.32 20.96
CA LEU A 65 12.23 -6.24 21.50
C LEU A 65 11.15 -6.81 22.43
N ASN A 66 10.79 -6.06 23.47
CA ASN A 66 9.63 -6.42 24.30
C ASN A 66 8.31 -6.10 23.55
N ASP A 67 7.23 -6.79 23.90
CA ASP A 67 5.88 -6.56 23.37
C ASP A 67 5.43 -5.10 23.40
N THR A 68 5.84 -4.35 24.43
CA THR A 68 5.49 -2.91 24.54
C THR A 68 6.24 -2.10 23.49
N GLU A 69 7.53 -2.35 23.31
CA GLU A 69 8.37 -1.66 22.33
C GLU A 69 7.94 -2.00 20.90
N ALA A 70 7.66 -3.27 20.62
CA ALA A 70 7.21 -3.73 19.32
C ALA A 70 5.89 -3.08 18.90
N ARG A 71 4.94 -2.95 19.82
CA ARG A 71 3.67 -2.22 19.57
C ARG A 71 3.89 -0.74 19.33
N ALA A 72 4.79 -0.10 20.08
CA ALA A 72 5.10 1.32 19.88
C ALA A 72 5.72 1.55 18.49
N ILE A 73 6.66 0.70 18.07
CA ILE A 73 7.25 0.75 16.72
C ILE A 73 6.20 0.49 15.64
N HIS A 74 5.34 -0.50 15.83
CA HIS A 74 4.22 -0.79 14.92
C HIS A 74 3.32 0.42 14.73
N LEU A 75 2.92 1.08 15.82
CA LEU A 75 2.11 2.29 15.77
C LEU A 75 2.87 3.44 15.08
N GLY A 76 4.18 3.56 15.33
CA GLY A 76 5.04 4.53 14.65
C GLY A 76 5.02 4.36 13.13
N PHE A 77 5.18 3.14 12.62
CA PHE A 77 5.07 2.85 11.18
C PHE A 77 3.67 3.17 10.64
N ALA A 78 2.60 2.80 11.37
CA ALA A 78 1.24 3.06 10.94
C ALA A 78 0.96 4.57 10.80
N LEU A 79 1.35 5.37 11.80
CA LEU A 79 1.21 6.82 11.77
C LEU A 79 2.07 7.43 10.67
N PHE A 80 3.33 7.03 10.56
CA PHE A 80 4.25 7.55 9.55
C PHE A 80 3.74 7.27 8.13
N LEU A 81 3.30 6.04 7.84
CA LEU A 81 2.72 5.69 6.54
C LEU A 81 1.44 6.49 6.26
N THR A 82 0.60 6.71 7.28
CA THR A 82 -0.62 7.51 7.14
C THR A 82 -0.28 8.95 6.75
N PHE A 83 0.60 9.62 7.50
CA PHE A 83 0.96 11.01 7.19
C PHE A 83 1.78 11.14 5.89
N LEU A 84 2.58 10.14 5.55
CA LEU A 84 3.34 10.17 4.30
C LEU A 84 2.48 9.88 3.07
N ALA A 85 1.44 9.05 3.20
CA ALA A 85 0.46 8.79 2.14
C ALA A 85 -0.49 9.96 1.91
N TYR A 86 -0.70 10.81 2.92
CA TYR A 86 -1.57 11.97 2.88
C TYR A 86 -0.84 13.20 3.47
N PRO A 87 0.13 13.77 2.72
CA PRO A 87 0.82 14.98 3.15
C PRO A 87 -0.11 16.19 3.23
#